data_AF-A0A935QTE7-F1
#
_entry.id   AF-A0A935QTE7-F1
#
_cell.length_a   1.000
_cell.length_b   1.000
_cell.length_c   1.000
_cell.angle_alpha   90.00
_cell.angle_beta   90.00
_cell.angle_gamma   90.00
#
_symmetry.space_group_name_H-M   'P 1'
#
loop_
_entity.id
_entity.type
_entity.pdbx_description
1 polymer ?
#
loop_
_entity_poly.entity_id
_entity_poly.type
_entity_poly.pdbx_seq_one_letter_code
_entity_poly.pdbx_strand_id
1 'polypeptide(L)'
;MPTPPEVIVFTGFGTVDAAVEAMRLGARDFLTKPVSPSKVLEHLGRLRGDAAPTHGLRVDEGKSAKAKEVAAQVEAVRKSRAPVLILGEPGSGRSELARALHTNAADRPVRALNHPSRAAEVDLRAPGALLLPNVDLLSPQDQVALVQVLNGLDPVSGPRVIAWAQPGFIEHAPKDPAGHELILRLAVLVVTLPPLRERVEDIPALLTALLAGRAPAELQPTEAQLQALMAHRWPGNLRELAALAKRAVVFGASALSLPPSAPPQAAVVGAPRAAAPRPPWRRASRCKSTWSPSSGRSSSAPRSRRRTTGRRCPGCWA
;
A
#
# COMPACT_ATOMS: atom_id res chain seq x y z
N MET A 1 -8.84 -28.18 3.74
CA MET A 1 -9.07 -27.70 5.11
C MET A 1 -9.78 -26.36 5.01
N PRO A 2 -10.91 -26.13 5.70
CA PRO A 2 -11.46 -24.78 5.81
C PRO A 2 -10.42 -23.87 6.47
N THR A 3 -10.33 -22.62 6.02
CA THR A 3 -9.47 -21.60 6.63
C THR A 3 -9.84 -21.45 8.11
N PRO A 4 -8.86 -21.44 9.04
CA PRO A 4 -9.16 -21.23 10.45
C PRO A 4 -9.90 -19.90 10.65
N PRO A 5 -10.87 -19.82 11.57
CA PRO A 5 -11.62 -18.59 11.81
C PRO A 5 -10.69 -17.50 12.34
N GLU A 6 -10.98 -16.26 11.98
CA GLU A 6 -10.26 -15.10 12.51
C GLU A 6 -10.71 -14.79 13.93
N VAL A 7 -9.75 -14.60 14.84
CA VAL A 7 -10.02 -14.43 16.28
C VAL A 7 -9.61 -13.03 16.72
N ILE A 8 -10.51 -12.32 17.39
CA ILE A 8 -10.25 -11.04 18.08
C ILE A 8 -10.45 -11.25 19.58
N VAL A 9 -9.47 -10.87 20.39
CA VAL A 9 -9.48 -11.11 21.84
C VAL A 9 -9.95 -9.89 22.62
N PHE A 10 -10.83 -10.07 23.60
CA PHE A 10 -11.34 -8.98 24.45
C PHE A 10 -10.71 -9.05 25.83
N THR A 11 -9.96 -8.03 26.25
CA THR A 11 -9.24 -8.01 27.55
C THR A 11 -9.77 -6.95 28.51
N GLY A 12 -9.59 -7.16 29.82
CA GLY A 12 -9.95 -6.19 30.88
C GLY A 12 -8.74 -5.37 31.36
N PHE A 13 -8.97 -4.37 32.21
CA PHE A 13 -7.89 -3.59 32.84
C PHE A 13 -6.90 -4.51 33.57
N GLY A 14 -5.61 -4.37 33.27
CA GLY A 14 -4.53 -5.14 33.92
C GLY A 14 -4.07 -6.40 33.20
N THR A 15 -4.51 -6.69 31.97
CA THR A 15 -4.17 -7.93 31.23
C THR A 15 -3.57 -7.68 29.84
N VAL A 16 -2.63 -6.75 29.75
CA VAL A 16 -1.87 -6.50 28.51
C VAL A 16 -1.11 -7.76 28.07
N ASP A 17 -0.60 -8.53 29.03
CA ASP A 17 0.17 -9.76 28.75
C ASP A 17 -0.68 -10.84 28.06
N ALA A 18 -1.95 -10.99 28.45
CA ALA A 18 -2.87 -11.93 27.83
C ALA A 18 -3.23 -11.53 26.38
N ALA A 19 -3.34 -10.22 26.11
CA ALA A 19 -3.50 -9.73 24.74
C ALA A 19 -2.26 -10.04 23.89
N VAL A 20 -1.07 -9.80 24.44
CA VAL A 20 0.21 -10.07 23.75
C VAL A 20 0.37 -11.56 23.45
N GLU A 21 0.02 -12.42 24.40
CA GLU A 21 0.08 -13.88 24.21
C GLU A 21 -0.95 -14.37 23.18
N ALA A 22 -2.17 -13.84 23.18
CA ALA A 22 -3.15 -14.13 22.15
C ALA A 22 -2.66 -13.74 20.74
N MET A 23 -2.00 -12.59 20.60
CA MET A 23 -1.41 -12.17 19.32
C MET A 23 -0.31 -13.13 18.86
N ARG A 24 0.52 -13.65 19.78
CA ARG A 24 1.54 -14.66 19.46
C ARG A 24 0.94 -16.00 19.00
N LEU A 25 -0.23 -16.37 19.53
CA LEU A 25 -0.98 -17.57 19.15
C LEU A 25 -1.80 -17.40 17.86
N GLY A 26 -1.73 -16.24 17.20
CA GLY A 26 -2.37 -16.00 15.92
C GLY A 26 -3.71 -15.27 15.99
N ALA A 27 -4.06 -14.66 17.14
CA ALA A 27 -5.16 -13.70 17.16
C ALA A 27 -4.84 -12.54 16.21
N ARG A 28 -5.86 -12.06 15.51
CA ARG A 28 -5.73 -11.03 14.49
C ARG A 28 -5.70 -9.62 15.08
N ASP A 29 -6.38 -9.43 16.20
CA ASP A 29 -6.44 -8.16 16.93
C ASP A 29 -6.92 -8.36 18.38
N PHE A 30 -6.91 -7.30 19.20
CA PHE A 30 -7.50 -7.30 20.54
C PHE A 30 -8.27 -6.01 20.87
N LEU A 31 -9.24 -6.10 21.79
CA LEU A 31 -10.07 -4.99 22.25
C LEU A 31 -10.10 -4.92 23.78
N THR A 32 -9.83 -3.74 24.33
CA THR A 32 -9.91 -3.51 25.79
C THR A 32 -11.32 -3.13 26.21
N LYS A 33 -11.86 -3.85 27.20
CA LYS A 33 -13.12 -3.55 27.87
C LYS A 33 -12.98 -2.31 28.77
N PRO A 34 -14.01 -1.45 28.88
CA PRO A 34 -15.33 -1.59 28.23
C PRO A 34 -15.26 -1.31 26.72
N VAL A 35 -15.94 -2.16 25.94
CA VAL A 35 -15.98 -2.04 24.48
C VAL A 35 -17.36 -1.54 24.06
N SER A 36 -17.40 -0.46 23.29
CA SER A 36 -18.63 0.03 22.65
C SER A 36 -18.86 -0.65 21.29
N PRO A 37 -20.12 -0.80 20.85
CA PRO A 37 -20.44 -1.38 19.53
C PRO A 37 -19.69 -0.71 18.37
N SER A 38 -19.54 0.61 18.40
CA SER A 38 -18.82 1.38 17.38
C SER A 38 -17.34 0.97 17.27
N LYS A 39 -16.69 0.67 18.39
CA LYS A 39 -15.28 0.27 18.44
C LYS A 39 -15.05 -1.14 17.88
N VAL A 40 -16.02 -2.04 18.10
CA VAL A 40 -16.05 -3.38 17.48
C VAL A 40 -16.19 -3.27 15.97
N LEU A 41 -17.16 -2.48 15.51
CA LEU A 41 -17.42 -2.30 14.07
C LEU A 41 -16.22 -1.68 13.35
N GLU A 42 -15.51 -0.74 13.98
CA GLU A 42 -14.29 -0.17 13.43
C GLU A 42 -13.19 -1.22 13.22
N HIS A 43 -12.94 -2.09 14.21
CA HIS A 43 -11.91 -3.12 14.10
C HIS A 43 -12.31 -4.20 13.09
N LEU A 44 -13.57 -4.63 13.10
CA LEU A 44 -14.08 -5.58 12.10
C LEU A 44 -13.98 -5.04 10.67
N GLY A 45 -14.26 -3.75 10.46
CA GLY A 45 -14.04 -3.09 9.16
C GLY A 45 -12.58 -3.22 8.72
N ARG A 46 -11.63 -2.75 9.55
CA ARG A 46 -10.19 -2.83 9.25
C ARG A 46 -9.74 -4.24 8.88
N LEU A 47 -10.25 -5.27 9.57
CA LEU A 47 -9.90 -6.67 9.34
C LEU A 47 -10.47 -7.22 8.04
N ARG A 48 -11.69 -6.84 7.66
CA ARG A 48 -12.31 -7.27 6.38
C ARG A 48 -11.64 -6.70 5.13
N GLY A 49 -10.64 -5.84 5.28
CA GLY A 49 -10.14 -5.05 4.16
C GLY A 49 -11.09 -3.92 3.78
N ASP A 50 -12.24 -3.83 4.45
CA ASP A 50 -13.07 -2.65 4.59
C ASP A 50 -12.31 -1.67 5.49
N ALA A 51 -11.13 -1.21 5.07
CA ALA A 51 -10.55 0.01 5.60
C ALA A 51 -11.72 0.98 5.66
N ALA A 52 -12.24 1.21 6.89
CA ALA A 52 -13.57 1.76 7.08
C ALA A 52 -13.66 2.91 6.10
N PRO A 53 -14.61 2.88 5.13
CA PRO A 53 -14.62 3.91 4.12
C PRO A 53 -14.54 5.20 4.90
N THR A 54 -13.55 6.02 4.60
CA THR A 54 -13.51 7.39 5.10
C THR A 54 -14.71 8.07 4.45
N HIS A 55 -15.93 7.72 4.86
CA HIS A 55 -17.09 8.56 4.71
C HIS A 55 -16.74 9.81 5.49
N GLY A 56 -16.42 10.88 4.77
CA GLY A 56 -16.04 12.17 5.33
C GLY A 56 -14.58 12.55 5.10
N LEU A 57 -14.10 12.47 3.86
CA LEU A 57 -13.38 13.59 3.26
C LEU A 57 -13.31 13.41 1.75
N ARG A 58 -14.19 14.05 1.00
CA ARG A 58 -14.00 14.11 -0.45
C ARG A 58 -12.89 15.12 -0.72
N VAL A 59 -11.83 14.72 -1.40
CA VAL A 59 -10.78 15.66 -1.86
C VAL A 59 -11.35 16.77 -2.73
N ASP A 60 -12.50 16.52 -3.36
CA ASP A 60 -13.33 17.45 -4.14
C ASP A 60 -14.34 18.25 -3.31
N GLU A 61 -14.47 18.02 -1.99
CA GLU A 61 -15.31 18.85 -1.11
C GLU A 61 -14.51 20.06 -0.61
N GLY A 62 -15.01 21.26 -0.88
CA GLY A 62 -14.43 22.51 -0.43
C GLY A 62 -15.09 23.72 -1.08
N LYS A 63 -14.98 24.88 -0.44
CA LYS A 63 -15.44 26.16 -0.98
C LYS A 63 -14.33 26.90 -1.74
N SER A 64 -13.06 26.54 -1.50
CA SER A 64 -11.92 27.13 -2.17
C SER A 64 -11.98 26.98 -3.69
N ALA A 65 -11.40 27.94 -4.42
CA ALA A 65 -11.31 27.87 -5.88
C ALA A 65 -10.55 26.60 -6.32
N LYS A 66 -9.52 26.21 -5.55
CA LYS A 66 -8.72 25.01 -5.79
C LYS A 66 -9.51 23.71 -5.60
N ALA A 67 -10.37 23.63 -4.59
CA ALA A 67 -11.26 22.48 -4.43
C ALA A 67 -12.25 22.35 -5.59
N LYS A 68 -12.81 23.47 -6.07
CA LYS A 68 -13.73 23.48 -7.22
C LYS A 68 -13.03 23.06 -8.52
N GLU A 69 -11.78 23.49 -8.72
CA GLU A 69 -10.93 23.09 -9.85
C GLU A 69 -10.71 21.56 -9.84
N VAL A 70 -10.33 21.01 -8.68
CA VAL A 70 -10.18 19.56 -8.50
C VAL A 70 -11.50 18.83 -8.74
N ALA A 71 -12.61 19.32 -8.19
CA ALA A 71 -13.93 18.71 -8.37
C ALA A 71 -14.33 18.62 -9.85
N ALA A 72 -14.08 19.69 -10.62
CA ALA A 72 -14.32 19.71 -12.05
C ALA A 72 -13.44 18.71 -12.81
N GLN A 73 -12.14 18.63 -12.49
CA GLN A 73 -11.22 17.64 -13.06
C GLN A 73 -11.68 16.21 -12.73
N VAL A 74 -12.03 15.94 -11.47
CA VAL A 74 -12.50 14.63 -11.01
C VAL A 74 -13.76 14.20 -11.76
N GLU A 75 -14.75 15.09 -11.92
CA GLU A 75 -15.98 14.77 -12.63
C GLU A 75 -15.73 14.49 -14.12
N ALA A 76 -14.86 15.26 -14.77
CA ALA A 76 -14.47 15.01 -16.16
C ALA A 76 -13.79 13.64 -16.33
N VAL A 77 -12.91 13.28 -15.40
CA VAL A 77 -12.17 12.01 -15.43
C VAL A 77 -13.06 10.82 -15.03
N ARG A 78 -14.12 11.05 -14.26
CA ARG A 78 -14.98 10.00 -13.69
C ARG A 78 -15.61 9.09 -14.74
N LYS A 79 -16.02 9.66 -15.87
CA LYS A 79 -16.72 8.96 -16.96
C LYS A 79 -15.78 8.23 -17.92
N SER A 80 -14.48 8.53 -17.87
CA SER A 80 -13.48 7.91 -18.74
C SER A 80 -12.97 6.59 -18.18
N ARG A 81 -12.61 5.65 -19.07
CA ARG A 81 -11.84 4.44 -18.74
C ARG A 81 -10.34 4.60 -18.96
N ALA A 82 -9.91 5.74 -19.49
CA ALA A 82 -8.50 6.01 -19.71
C ALA A 82 -7.71 5.95 -18.38
N PRO A 83 -6.41 5.60 -18.45
CA PRO A 83 -5.49 5.69 -17.32
C PRO A 83 -5.54 7.08 -16.67
N VAL A 84 -5.54 7.10 -15.34
CA VAL A 84 -5.53 8.34 -14.56
C VAL A 84 -4.26 8.38 -13.71
N LEU A 85 -3.53 9.47 -13.79
CA LEU A 85 -2.42 9.79 -12.91
C LEU A 85 -2.84 10.90 -11.94
N ILE A 86 -2.81 10.60 -10.64
CA ILE A 86 -3.09 11.56 -9.59
C ILE A 86 -1.76 12.09 -9.04
N LEU A 87 -1.52 13.39 -9.20
CA LEU A 87 -0.36 14.07 -8.63
C LEU A 87 -0.74 14.72 -7.29
N GLY A 88 0.18 14.73 -6.34
CA GLY A 88 -0.05 15.40 -5.06
C GLY A 88 0.92 14.98 -3.98
N GLU A 89 0.99 15.78 -2.93
CA GLU A 89 1.88 15.50 -1.81
C GLU A 89 1.46 14.26 -0.99
N PRO A 90 2.37 13.68 -0.19
CA PRO A 90 1.99 12.72 0.85
C PRO A 90 0.85 13.23 1.72
N GLY A 91 -0.20 12.42 1.87
CA GLY A 91 -1.35 12.76 2.70
C GLY A 91 -2.38 13.72 2.08
N SER A 92 -2.24 14.13 0.81
CA SER A 92 -3.21 15.03 0.14
C SER A 92 -4.53 14.35 -0.28
N GLY A 93 -4.71 13.06 0.00
CA GLY A 93 -5.92 12.30 -0.34
C GLY A 93 -5.87 11.52 -1.67
N ARG A 94 -4.68 11.27 -2.21
CA ARG A 94 -4.47 10.54 -3.48
C ARG A 94 -5.09 9.14 -3.48
N SER A 95 -4.91 8.39 -2.39
CA SER A 95 -5.42 7.02 -2.30
C SER A 95 -6.95 7.00 -2.20
N GLU A 96 -7.50 7.94 -1.43
CA GLU A 96 -8.93 8.14 -1.25
C GLU A 96 -9.59 8.52 -2.59
N LEU A 97 -8.99 9.47 -3.32
CA LEU A 97 -9.45 9.83 -4.66
C LEU A 97 -9.38 8.64 -5.63
N ALA A 98 -8.27 7.91 -5.64
CA ALA A 98 -8.09 6.77 -6.53
C ALA A 98 -9.18 5.70 -6.33
N ARG A 99 -9.54 5.44 -5.06
CA ARG A 99 -10.66 4.55 -4.72
C ARG A 99 -12.00 5.15 -5.13
N ALA A 100 -12.25 6.42 -4.86
CA ALA A 100 -13.51 7.11 -5.20
C ALA A 100 -13.79 7.20 -6.71
N LEU A 101 -12.74 7.29 -7.54
CA LEU A 101 -12.84 7.22 -8.99
C LEU A 101 -13.29 5.84 -9.48
N HIS A 102 -12.98 4.78 -8.73
CA HIS A 102 -13.46 3.44 -9.02
C HIS A 102 -14.85 3.14 -8.46
N THR A 103 -15.22 3.63 -7.27
CA THR A 103 -16.49 3.26 -6.60
C THR A 103 -17.74 3.50 -7.45
N ASN A 104 -17.64 4.29 -8.53
CA ASN A 104 -18.71 4.52 -9.50
C ASN A 104 -18.76 3.55 -10.68
N ALA A 105 -17.76 2.68 -10.84
CA ALA A 105 -17.67 1.69 -11.91
C ALA A 105 -18.21 0.33 -11.42
N ALA A 106 -19.54 0.22 -11.32
CA ALA A 106 -20.30 -1.03 -11.28
C ALA A 106 -19.68 -2.18 -10.45
N ASP A 107 -19.61 -2.06 -9.11
CA ASP A 107 -19.25 -3.12 -8.14
C ASP A 107 -18.09 -4.07 -8.51
N ARG A 108 -17.20 -3.62 -9.40
CA ARG A 108 -16.06 -4.41 -9.88
C ARG A 108 -14.95 -4.36 -8.82
N PRO A 109 -14.06 -5.36 -8.76
CA PRO A 109 -13.06 -5.37 -7.70
C PRO A 109 -12.00 -4.28 -7.94
N VAL A 110 -11.56 -3.65 -6.84
CA VAL A 110 -10.38 -2.78 -6.81
C VAL A 110 -9.19 -3.61 -6.40
N ARG A 111 -8.12 -3.59 -7.19
CA ARG A 111 -6.88 -4.31 -6.91
C ARG A 111 -5.74 -3.30 -6.80
N ALA A 112 -4.83 -3.50 -5.85
CA ALA A 112 -3.65 -2.65 -5.71
C ALA A 112 -2.39 -3.45 -6.03
N LEU A 113 -1.56 -2.92 -6.93
CA LEU A 113 -0.25 -3.48 -7.25
C LEU A 113 0.82 -2.56 -6.67
N ASN A 114 1.20 -2.81 -5.42
CA ASN A 114 2.19 -1.99 -4.71
C ASN A 114 3.62 -2.16 -5.26
N HIS A 115 3.89 -3.27 -5.94
CA HIS A 115 5.20 -3.57 -6.52
C HIS A 115 5.04 -4.48 -7.74
N PRO A 116 5.78 -4.25 -8.85
CA PRO A 116 5.66 -5.04 -10.08
C PRO A 116 5.88 -6.55 -9.89
N SER A 117 6.77 -6.93 -8.97
CA SER A 117 7.04 -8.35 -8.65
C SER A 117 5.82 -9.13 -8.14
N ARG A 118 4.78 -8.44 -7.67
CA ARG A 118 3.53 -9.05 -7.18
C ARG A 118 2.46 -9.14 -8.27
N ALA A 119 2.77 -8.81 -9.52
CA ALA A 119 1.79 -8.82 -10.62
C ALA A 119 1.15 -10.21 -10.81
N ALA A 120 1.89 -11.30 -10.52
CA ALA A 120 1.37 -12.66 -10.59
C ALA A 120 0.30 -12.99 -9.52
N GLU A 121 0.24 -12.23 -8.42
CA GLU A 121 -0.73 -12.40 -7.33
C GLU A 121 -2.05 -11.66 -7.61
N VAL A 122 -2.08 -10.82 -8.66
CA VAL A 122 -3.21 -9.95 -8.98
C VAL A 122 -3.86 -10.42 -10.27
N ASP A 123 -5.19 -10.58 -10.26
CA ASP A 123 -5.92 -10.82 -11.51
C ASP A 123 -5.98 -9.54 -12.35
N LEU A 124 -5.04 -9.44 -13.28
CA LEU A 124 -4.91 -8.33 -14.22
C LEU A 124 -5.79 -8.48 -15.47
N ARG A 125 -6.46 -9.63 -15.64
CA ARG A 125 -7.37 -9.88 -16.77
C ARG A 125 -8.80 -9.50 -16.41
N ALA A 126 -9.17 -9.58 -15.13
CA ALA A 126 -10.48 -9.19 -14.67
C ALA A 126 -10.74 -7.68 -14.86
N PRO A 127 -11.97 -7.31 -15.25
CA PRO A 127 -12.38 -5.90 -15.26
C PRO A 127 -12.38 -5.32 -13.84
N GLY A 128 -12.30 -4.00 -13.72
CA GLY A 128 -12.29 -3.27 -12.45
C GLY A 128 -11.30 -2.13 -12.45
N ALA A 129 -10.63 -1.87 -11.32
CA ALA A 129 -9.53 -0.92 -11.27
C ALA A 129 -8.25 -1.56 -10.73
N LEU A 130 -7.13 -1.13 -11.31
CA LEU A 130 -5.78 -1.41 -10.86
C LEU A 130 -5.18 -0.12 -10.29
N LEU A 131 -4.97 -0.11 -8.98
CA LEU A 131 -4.34 0.98 -8.25
C LEU A 131 -2.83 0.79 -8.23
N LEU A 132 -2.10 1.81 -8.69
CA LEU A 132 -0.64 1.84 -8.73
C LEU A 132 -0.11 2.94 -7.80
N PRO A 133 0.27 2.60 -6.56
CA PRO A 133 0.73 3.58 -5.60
C PRO A 133 2.17 4.03 -5.84
N ASN A 134 2.41 5.32 -5.67
CA ASN A 134 3.74 5.93 -5.57
C ASN A 134 4.69 5.49 -6.70
N VAL A 135 4.22 5.60 -7.96
CA VAL A 135 4.99 5.19 -9.14
C VAL A 135 6.29 5.98 -9.31
N ASP A 136 6.40 7.15 -8.67
CA ASP A 136 7.59 7.97 -8.54
C ASP A 136 8.72 7.32 -7.72
N LEU A 137 8.41 6.36 -6.86
CA LEU A 137 9.38 5.71 -5.98
C LEU A 137 9.97 4.42 -6.57
N LEU A 138 9.59 4.06 -7.79
CA LEU A 138 10.05 2.83 -8.44
C LEU A 138 11.50 2.96 -8.89
N SER A 139 12.31 1.93 -8.64
CA SER A 139 13.65 1.82 -9.21
C SER A 139 13.57 1.68 -10.75
N PRO A 140 14.63 2.02 -11.51
CA PRO A 140 14.61 1.84 -12.97
C PRO A 140 14.28 0.41 -13.42
N GLN A 141 14.70 -0.61 -12.64
CA GLN A 141 14.36 -2.01 -12.92
C GLN A 141 12.87 -2.29 -12.70
N ASP A 142 12.30 -1.75 -11.62
CA ASP A 142 10.87 -1.90 -11.34
C ASP A 142 10.02 -1.10 -12.32
N GLN A 143 10.52 0.03 -12.83
CA GLN A 143 9.86 0.78 -13.89
C GLN A 143 9.74 -0.05 -15.17
N VAL A 144 10.82 -0.71 -15.60
CA VAL A 144 10.79 -1.64 -16.75
C VAL A 144 9.79 -2.77 -16.50
N ALA A 145 9.81 -3.38 -15.32
CA ALA A 145 8.87 -4.45 -14.96
C ALA A 145 7.42 -3.96 -14.97
N LEU A 146 7.15 -2.74 -14.47
CA LEU A 146 5.82 -2.17 -14.49
C LEU A 146 5.35 -1.88 -15.91
N VAL A 147 6.20 -1.34 -16.78
CA VAL A 147 5.89 -1.15 -18.21
C VAL A 147 5.49 -2.49 -18.83
N GLN A 148 6.24 -3.56 -18.58
CA GLN A 148 5.89 -4.89 -19.10
C GLN A 148 4.52 -5.37 -18.60
N VAL A 149 4.20 -5.14 -17.32
CA VAL A 149 2.88 -5.43 -16.76
C VAL A 149 1.79 -4.63 -17.46
N LEU A 150 1.99 -3.33 -17.66
CA LEU A 150 1.04 -2.45 -18.34
C LEU A 150 0.86 -2.82 -19.82
N ASN A 151 1.92 -3.29 -20.50
CA ASN A 151 1.86 -3.76 -21.89
C ASN A 151 0.98 -5.01 -22.03
N GLY A 152 0.90 -5.83 -20.99
CA GLY A 152 0.10 -7.06 -20.97
C GLY A 152 -1.37 -6.84 -20.59
N LEU A 153 -1.79 -5.62 -20.25
CA LEU A 153 -3.18 -5.33 -19.91
C LEU A 153 -4.04 -5.24 -21.18
N ASP A 154 -5.24 -5.83 -21.13
CA ASP A 154 -6.22 -5.68 -22.20
C ASP A 154 -6.83 -4.26 -22.14
N PRO A 155 -6.74 -3.46 -23.22
CA PRO A 155 -7.24 -2.08 -23.22
C PRO A 155 -8.77 -1.96 -23.20
N VAL A 156 -9.50 -3.03 -23.55
CA VAL A 156 -10.96 -3.04 -23.68
C VAL A 156 -11.62 -3.72 -22.47
N SER A 157 -11.14 -4.90 -22.09
CA SER A 157 -11.72 -5.73 -21.02
C SER A 157 -10.92 -5.71 -19.72
N GLY A 158 -9.70 -5.18 -19.74
CA GLY A 158 -8.81 -5.13 -18.57
C GLY A 158 -9.24 -4.10 -17.52
N PRO A 159 -8.47 -4.00 -16.43
CA PRO A 159 -8.73 -3.04 -15.37
C PRO A 159 -8.41 -1.62 -15.83
N ARG A 160 -9.22 -0.66 -15.38
CA ARG A 160 -8.89 0.76 -15.44
C ARG A 160 -7.67 1.03 -14.57
N VAL A 161 -6.64 1.62 -15.13
CA VAL A 161 -5.41 1.97 -14.40
C VAL A 161 -5.59 3.31 -13.69
N ILE A 162 -5.31 3.34 -12.39
CA ILE A 162 -5.30 4.58 -11.59
C ILE A 162 -4.00 4.59 -10.80
N ALA A 163 -3.08 5.46 -11.19
CA ALA A 163 -1.79 5.63 -10.55
C ALA A 163 -1.73 6.93 -9.75
N TRP A 164 -0.79 7.01 -8.82
CA TRP A 164 -0.47 8.29 -8.19
C TRP A 164 1.00 8.47 -7.90
N ALA A 165 1.44 9.72 -7.93
CA ALA A 165 2.83 10.12 -7.76
C ALA A 165 2.94 11.44 -6.99
N GLN A 166 4.16 11.83 -6.61
CA GLN A 166 4.46 13.15 -6.05
C GLN A 166 4.27 14.27 -7.09
N PRO A 167 4.09 15.53 -6.65
CA PRO A 167 4.13 16.67 -7.55
C PRO A 167 5.46 16.69 -8.30
N GLY A 168 5.46 17.11 -9.57
CA GLY A 168 6.68 17.14 -10.36
C GLY A 168 7.07 15.82 -11.02
N PHE A 169 6.33 14.71 -10.84
CA PHE A 169 6.71 13.41 -11.42
C PHE A 169 6.81 13.42 -12.96
N ILE A 170 5.95 14.20 -13.63
CA ILE A 170 5.96 14.30 -15.09
C ILE A 170 7.16 15.14 -15.56
N GLU A 171 7.50 16.17 -14.82
CA GLU A 171 8.55 17.14 -15.11
C GLU A 171 9.95 16.60 -14.77
N HIS A 172 10.05 15.88 -13.66
CA HIS A 172 11.28 15.23 -13.18
C HIS A 172 11.35 13.76 -13.60
N ALA A 173 10.55 13.37 -14.60
CA ALA A 173 10.62 12.08 -15.24
C ALA A 173 12.08 11.67 -15.42
N PRO A 174 12.49 10.50 -14.93
CA PRO A 174 13.86 10.11 -15.09
C PRO A 174 14.13 9.97 -16.60
N LYS A 175 15.27 10.48 -17.05
CA LYS A 175 15.63 10.55 -18.48
C LYS A 175 15.82 9.16 -19.12
N ASP A 176 15.64 8.10 -18.34
CA ASP A 176 15.69 6.75 -18.85
C ASP A 176 14.43 6.41 -19.67
N PRO A 177 14.55 5.49 -20.65
CA PRO A 177 13.44 5.15 -21.53
C PRO A 177 12.21 4.57 -20.80
N ALA A 178 12.41 3.88 -19.68
CA ALA A 178 11.32 3.22 -18.97
C ALA A 178 10.45 4.22 -18.21
N GLY A 179 11.07 5.20 -17.56
CA GLY A 179 10.36 6.33 -16.95
C GLY A 179 9.52 7.11 -17.96
N HIS A 180 10.07 7.38 -19.15
CA HIS A 180 9.33 8.05 -20.21
C HIS A 180 8.10 7.24 -20.68
N GLU A 181 8.27 5.93 -20.92
CA GLU A 181 7.18 5.04 -21.31
C GLU A 181 6.09 4.94 -20.22
N LEU A 182 6.47 4.92 -18.93
CA LEU A 182 5.51 4.96 -17.83
C LEU A 182 4.64 6.21 -17.88
N ILE A 183 5.23 7.38 -18.13
CA ILE A 183 4.47 8.62 -18.19
C ILE A 183 3.50 8.60 -19.37
N LEU A 184 3.94 8.17 -20.56
CA LEU A 184 3.06 8.05 -21.72
C LEU A 184 1.86 7.15 -21.46
N ARG A 185 2.03 6.08 -20.67
CA ARG A 185 0.97 5.13 -20.33
C ARG A 185 0.06 5.58 -19.19
N LEU A 186 0.61 6.25 -18.18
CA LEU A 186 -0.12 6.60 -16.96
C LEU A 186 -0.76 8.00 -17.06
N ALA A 187 -0.07 8.96 -17.66
CA ALA A 187 -0.46 10.37 -17.71
C ALA A 187 -1.44 10.70 -18.86
N VAL A 188 -2.35 9.78 -19.18
CA VAL A 188 -3.40 10.02 -20.21
C VAL A 188 -4.41 11.05 -19.70
N LEU A 189 -4.85 10.89 -18.45
CA LEU A 189 -5.62 11.89 -17.72
C LEU A 189 -4.85 12.23 -16.44
N VAL A 190 -4.60 13.51 -16.19
CA VAL A 190 -3.86 13.97 -15.00
C VAL A 190 -4.79 14.77 -14.09
N VAL A 191 -4.82 14.41 -12.81
CA VAL A 191 -5.53 15.15 -11.77
C VAL A 191 -4.51 15.58 -10.73
N THR A 192 -4.43 16.88 -10.45
CA THR A 192 -3.47 17.42 -9.48
C THR A 192 -4.20 17.81 -8.20
N LEU A 193 -3.84 17.15 -7.10
CA LEU A 193 -4.35 17.47 -5.77
C LEU A 193 -3.46 18.54 -5.11
N PRO A 194 -4.01 19.74 -4.86
CA PRO A 194 -3.29 20.79 -4.16
C PRO A 194 -3.03 20.36 -2.70
N PRO A 195 -1.89 20.75 -2.13
CA PRO A 195 -1.65 20.57 -0.70
C PRO A 195 -2.63 21.40 0.13
N LEU A 196 -2.88 20.98 1.37
CA LEU A 196 -3.88 21.59 2.25
C LEU A 196 -3.59 23.08 2.52
N ARG A 197 -2.31 23.47 2.54
CA ARG A 197 -1.87 24.87 2.69
C ARG A 197 -2.28 25.80 1.55
N GLU A 198 -2.63 25.27 0.38
CA GLU A 198 -3.14 26.06 -0.76
C GLU A 198 -4.67 26.18 -0.78
N ARG A 199 -5.33 25.56 0.21
CA ARG A 199 -6.79 25.53 0.37
C ARG A 199 -7.20 25.58 1.84
N VAL A 200 -6.51 26.45 2.60
CA VAL A 200 -6.71 26.57 4.05
C VAL A 200 -8.13 26.99 4.43
N GLU A 201 -8.85 27.64 3.52
CA GLU A 201 -10.25 28.05 3.71
C GLU A 201 -11.19 26.84 3.82
N ASP A 202 -10.76 25.67 3.36
CA ASP A 202 -11.54 24.44 3.46
C ASP A 202 -11.34 23.73 4.80
N ILE A 203 -10.28 24.04 5.56
CA ILE A 203 -9.97 23.37 6.83
C ILE A 203 -11.16 23.30 7.80
N PRO A 204 -11.94 24.38 8.03
CA PRO A 204 -13.09 24.31 8.94
C PRO A 204 -14.14 23.29 8.47
N ALA A 205 -14.44 23.27 7.17
CA ALA A 205 -15.43 22.37 6.58
C ALA A 205 -14.94 20.91 6.59
N LEU A 206 -13.67 20.71 6.26
CA LEU A 206 -13.00 19.41 6.28
C LEU A 206 -12.94 18.84 7.71
N LEU A 207 -12.61 19.67 8.70
CA LEU A 207 -12.61 19.26 10.11
C LEU A 207 -14.01 18.89 10.59
N THR A 208 -15.02 19.69 10.24
CA THR A 208 -16.43 19.39 10.56
C THR A 208 -16.84 18.04 9.98
N ALA A 209 -16.49 17.77 8.71
CA ALA A 209 -16.78 16.50 8.07
C ALA A 209 -16.07 15.30 8.73
N LEU A 210 -14.83 15.49 9.20
CA LEU A 210 -14.07 14.45 9.92
C LEU A 210 -14.67 14.13 11.29
N LEU A 211 -15.23 15.13 11.98
CA LEU A 211 -15.85 14.99 13.30
C LEU A 211 -17.32 14.50 13.21
N ALA A 212 -18.00 14.75 12.09
CA ALA A 212 -19.39 14.39 11.89
C ALA A 212 -19.66 12.89 12.17
N GLY A 213 -20.66 12.62 13.01
CA GLY A 213 -21.07 11.26 13.40
C GLY A 213 -20.07 10.49 14.26
N ARG A 214 -18.95 11.12 14.67
CA ARG A 214 -17.87 10.49 15.44
C ARG A 214 -17.56 11.22 16.73
N ALA A 215 -17.77 12.54 16.74
CA ALA A 215 -17.55 13.40 17.88
C ALA A 215 -18.87 13.77 18.57
N PRO A 216 -18.86 14.00 19.89
CA PRO A 216 -19.96 14.65 20.58
C PRO A 216 -20.15 16.08 20.05
N ALA A 217 -21.38 16.60 20.07
CA ALA A 217 -21.72 17.89 19.45
C ALA A 217 -20.93 19.07 20.05
N GLU A 218 -20.50 18.92 21.30
CA GLU A 218 -19.73 19.88 22.10
C GLU A 218 -18.25 19.97 21.66
N LEU A 219 -17.75 19.01 20.86
CA LEU A 219 -16.39 19.03 20.35
C LEU A 219 -16.28 19.97 19.14
N GLN A 220 -16.29 21.27 19.42
CA GLN A 220 -16.08 22.32 18.43
C GLN A 220 -14.74 23.03 18.67
N PRO A 221 -13.99 23.36 17.60
CA PRO A 221 -12.79 24.19 17.73
C PRO A 221 -13.19 25.60 18.17
N THR A 222 -12.42 26.19 19.07
CA THR A 222 -12.53 27.63 19.38
C THR A 222 -12.03 28.46 18.20
N GLU A 223 -12.42 29.73 18.13
CA GLU A 223 -11.92 30.66 17.09
C GLU A 223 -10.39 30.70 17.07
N ALA A 224 -9.74 30.78 18.24
CA ALA A 224 -8.29 30.77 18.35
C ALA A 224 -7.65 29.47 17.83
N GLN A 225 -8.28 28.32 18.08
CA GLN A 225 -7.82 27.04 17.53
C GLN A 225 -7.97 27.04 16.01
N LEU A 226 -9.10 27.53 15.47
CA LEU A 226 -9.33 27.56 14.04
C LEU A 226 -8.32 28.45 13.31
N GLN A 227 -8.03 29.64 13.85
CA GLN A 227 -7.00 30.53 13.32
C GLN A 227 -5.62 29.86 13.32
N ALA A 228 -5.25 29.16 14.40
CA ALA A 228 -4.00 28.41 14.46
C ALA A 228 -3.94 27.29 13.42
N LEU A 229 -5.04 26.54 13.23
CA LEU A 229 -5.15 25.49 12.23
C LEU A 229 -5.02 26.04 10.80
N MET A 230 -5.61 27.20 10.51
CA MET A 230 -5.51 27.86 9.20
C MET A 230 -4.12 28.44 8.92
N ALA A 231 -3.38 28.84 9.96
CA ALA A 231 -1.99 29.34 9.83
C ALA A 231 -0.94 28.22 9.68
N HIS A 232 -1.28 26.96 9.94
CA HIS A 232 -0.36 25.85 9.88
C HIS A 232 -0.01 25.44 8.44
N ARG A 233 1.20 24.89 8.24
CA ARG A 233 1.69 24.45 6.92
C ARG A 233 1.17 23.08 6.49
N TRP A 234 0.66 22.27 7.43
CA TRP A 234 0.12 20.93 7.17
C TRP A 234 1.05 20.03 6.32
N PRO A 235 2.29 19.74 6.78
CA PRO A 235 3.21 18.88 6.06
C PRO A 235 2.66 17.46 5.79
N GLY A 236 1.74 16.96 6.63
CA GLY A 236 1.04 15.70 6.42
C GLY A 236 -0.34 15.84 5.76
N ASN A 237 -0.71 17.05 5.32
CA ASN A 237 -1.94 17.36 4.58
C ASN A 237 -3.20 16.80 5.29
N LEU A 238 -4.13 16.24 4.53
CA LEU A 238 -5.39 15.68 5.04
C LEU A 238 -5.17 14.52 6.02
N ARG A 239 -4.08 13.77 5.87
CA ARG A 239 -3.72 12.70 6.82
C ARG A 239 -3.41 13.27 8.21
N GLU A 240 -2.70 14.38 8.28
CA GLU A 240 -2.40 15.08 9.54
C GLU A 240 -3.67 15.67 10.15
N LEU A 241 -4.52 16.31 9.35
CA LEU A 241 -5.82 16.84 9.80
C LEU A 241 -6.73 15.72 10.34
N ALA A 242 -6.79 14.59 9.64
CA ALA A 242 -7.55 13.42 10.11
C ALA A 242 -6.98 12.83 11.40
N ALA A 243 -5.66 12.84 11.58
CA ALA A 243 -5.02 12.41 12.83
C ALA A 243 -5.35 13.36 14.00
N LEU A 244 -5.36 14.68 13.75
CA LEU A 244 -5.81 15.68 14.72
C LEU A 244 -7.26 15.43 15.14
N ALA A 245 -8.17 15.29 14.17
CA ALA A 245 -9.59 15.02 14.42
C ALA A 245 -9.79 13.73 15.25
N LYS A 246 -9.10 12.64 14.89
CA LYS A 246 -9.13 11.38 15.65
C LYS A 246 -8.65 11.55 17.09
N ARG A 247 -7.59 12.33 17.32
CA ARG A 247 -7.10 12.64 18.67
C ARG A 247 -8.14 13.45 19.46
N ALA A 248 -8.77 14.44 18.83
CA ALA A 248 -9.82 15.24 19.46
C ALA A 248 -11.04 14.43 19.89
N VAL A 249 -11.45 13.42 19.10
CA VAL A 249 -12.52 12.49 19.48
C VAL A 249 -12.17 11.70 20.75
N VAL A 250 -10.90 11.38 20.98
CA VAL A 250 -10.45 10.59 22.15
C VAL A 250 -10.16 11.47 23.37
N PHE A 251 -9.49 12.60 23.16
CA PHE A 251 -8.94 13.44 24.24
C PHE A 251 -9.74 14.73 24.48
N GLY A 252 -10.80 14.98 23.72
CA GLY A 252 -11.63 16.18 23.84
C GLY A 252 -11.07 17.41 23.11
N ALA A 253 -11.74 18.56 23.29
CA ALA A 253 -11.51 19.78 22.50
C ALA A 253 -10.09 20.36 22.65
N SER A 254 -9.42 20.10 23.77
CA SER A 254 -8.03 20.51 23.99
C SER A 254 -7.06 19.89 22.98
N ALA A 255 -7.37 18.72 22.43
CA ALA A 255 -6.56 18.03 21.42
C ALA A 255 -6.79 18.52 19.99
N LEU A 256 -7.70 19.50 19.77
CA LEU A 256 -7.77 20.28 18.52
C LEU A 256 -6.66 21.33 18.42
N SER A 257 -5.79 21.43 19.43
CA SER A 257 -4.55 22.21 19.34
C SER A 257 -3.49 21.47 18.50
N LEU A 258 -2.76 22.24 17.71
CA LEU A 258 -1.62 21.72 16.97
C LEU A 258 -0.55 21.21 17.96
N PRO A 259 0.03 20.02 17.73
CA PRO A 259 1.21 19.62 18.50
C PRO A 259 2.34 20.63 18.26
N PRO A 260 3.26 20.86 19.23
CA PRO A 260 4.46 21.64 18.96
C PRO A 260 5.14 21.04 17.74
N SER A 261 5.42 21.88 16.73
CA SER A 261 5.85 21.43 15.41
C SER A 261 7.06 20.51 15.54
N ALA A 262 6.87 19.22 15.26
CA ALA A 262 8.02 18.34 15.04
C ALA A 262 8.73 18.85 13.76
N PRO A 263 10.07 18.87 13.73
CA PRO A 263 10.80 19.22 12.52
C PRO A 263 10.31 18.35 11.35
N PRO A 264 10.37 18.86 10.10
CA PRO A 264 9.91 18.12 8.94
C PRO A 264 10.58 16.74 8.97
N GLN A 265 9.76 15.69 9.10
CA GLN A 265 10.24 14.33 8.96
C GLN A 265 10.66 14.18 7.50
N ALA A 266 11.94 14.40 7.24
CA ALA A 266 12.59 13.86 6.05
C ALA A 266 12.16 12.41 5.98
N ALA A 267 11.62 12.01 4.81
CA ALA A 267 11.27 10.63 4.55
C ALA A 267 12.40 9.77 5.10
N VAL A 268 12.12 8.98 6.13
CA VAL A 268 13.02 7.90 6.52
C VAL A 268 12.92 6.93 5.35
N VAL A 269 13.71 7.21 4.31
CA VAL A 269 14.12 6.24 3.33
C VAL A 269 14.74 5.17 4.18
N GLY A 270 14.03 4.04 4.33
CA GLY A 270 14.66 2.83 4.79
C GLY A 270 15.85 2.62 3.88
N ALA A 271 17.04 2.92 4.38
CA ALA A 271 18.26 2.42 3.78
C ALA A 271 18.01 0.93 3.49
N PRO A 272 18.39 0.41 2.32
CA PRO A 272 18.23 -1.00 2.04
C PRO A 272 18.80 -1.73 3.23
N ARG A 273 17.93 -2.47 3.93
CA ARG A 273 18.30 -3.20 5.13
C ARG A 273 19.42 -4.12 4.67
N ALA A 274 20.66 -3.73 4.96
CA ALA A 274 21.84 -4.49 4.58
C ALA A 274 21.54 -5.91 5.06
N ALA A 275 21.60 -6.86 4.12
CA ALA A 275 21.36 -8.25 4.43
C ALA A 275 22.16 -8.58 5.69
N ALA A 276 21.45 -8.93 6.76
CA ALA A 276 22.10 -9.28 8.02
C ALA A 276 23.24 -10.27 7.71
N PRO A 277 24.45 -10.09 8.28
CA PRO A 277 25.51 -11.05 8.07
C PRO A 277 24.98 -12.44 8.40
N ARG A 278 25.04 -13.34 7.41
CA ARG A 278 24.58 -14.71 7.57
C ARG A 278 25.26 -15.29 8.82
N PRO A 279 24.53 -15.87 9.78
CA PRO A 279 25.15 -16.45 10.96
C PRO A 279 26.12 -17.57 10.54
N PRO A 280 27.28 -17.71 11.21
CA PRO A 280 28.41 -18.51 10.74
C PRO A 280 28.16 -20.03 10.67
N TRP A 281 27.00 -20.51 11.12
CA TRP A 281 26.68 -21.94 11.20
C TRP A 281 26.01 -22.52 9.95
N ARG A 282 25.63 -21.70 8.94
CA ARG A 282 25.26 -22.21 7.61
C ARG A 282 26.49 -22.33 6.70
N ARG A 283 27.47 -23.16 7.10
CA ARG A 283 28.29 -23.88 6.12
C ARG A 283 27.50 -25.11 5.70
N ALA A 284 26.98 -25.08 4.48
CA ALA A 284 26.67 -26.31 3.77
C ALA A 284 27.97 -27.10 3.72
N SER A 285 28.00 -28.22 4.44
CA SER A 285 29.02 -29.25 4.36
C SER A 285 29.02 -29.76 2.92
N ARG A 286 29.87 -29.15 2.08
CA ARG A 286 30.38 -29.82 0.89
C ARG A 286 31.19 -31.00 1.40
N CYS A 287 30.55 -32.15 1.50
CA CYS A 287 31.22 -33.44 1.43
C CYS A 287 32.02 -33.47 0.12
N LYS A 288 33.29 -33.09 0.20
CA LYS A 288 34.30 -33.47 -0.78
C LYS A 288 34.89 -34.78 -0.31
N SER A 289 34.29 -35.91 -0.67
CA SER A 289 35.02 -37.17 -0.74
C SER A 289 35.61 -37.26 -2.15
N THR A 290 36.78 -36.65 -2.33
CA THR A 290 37.70 -36.99 -3.41
C THR A 290 38.36 -38.30 -3.02
N TRP A 291 38.03 -39.38 -3.71
CA TRP A 291 38.84 -40.60 -3.72
C TRP A 291 39.18 -40.90 -5.17
N SER A 292 40.49 -40.85 -5.45
CA SER A 292 41.11 -41.15 -6.73
C SER A 292 41.72 -42.55 -6.62
N PRO A 293 41.54 -43.47 -7.58
CA PRO A 293 42.25 -44.74 -7.55
C PRO A 293 43.44 -44.72 -8.51
N SER A 294 44.65 -44.90 -7.97
CA SER A 294 45.81 -45.32 -8.75
C SER A 294 46.28 -46.71 -8.29
N SER A 295 46.33 -47.61 -9.27
CA SER A 295 47.22 -48.77 -9.41
C SER A 295 47.23 -49.87 -8.33
N GLY A 296 46.98 -51.10 -8.80
CA GLY A 296 47.98 -52.16 -8.61
C GLY A 296 47.54 -53.45 -7.89
N ARG A 297 47.24 -54.46 -8.72
CA ARG A 297 47.56 -55.89 -8.55
C ARG A 297 46.91 -56.73 -7.43
N SER A 298 46.30 -57.80 -7.93
CA SER A 298 46.50 -59.21 -7.59
C SER A 298 45.43 -59.94 -6.76
N SER A 299 44.97 -61.03 -7.39
CA SER A 299 44.53 -62.32 -6.83
C SER A 299 43.41 -62.32 -5.78
N SER A 300 42.21 -62.74 -6.18
CA SER A 300 41.79 -64.17 -6.12
C SER A 300 40.27 -64.29 -6.27
N ALA A 301 39.87 -65.28 -7.05
CA ALA A 301 38.49 -65.76 -7.26
C ALA A 301 37.98 -66.50 -5.99
N PRO A 302 36.75 -67.09 -5.89
CA PRO A 302 35.77 -67.30 -6.96
C PRO A 302 34.25 -67.18 -6.60
N ARG A 303 33.41 -67.28 -7.66
CA ARG A 303 32.01 -67.82 -7.74
C ARG A 303 30.91 -67.03 -6.96
N SER A 304 29.73 -66.72 -7.51
CA SER A 304 28.88 -67.47 -8.45
C SER A 304 27.78 -66.60 -9.11
N ARG A 305 27.56 -66.86 -10.41
CA ARG A 305 26.31 -66.93 -11.20
C ARG A 305 25.13 -65.97 -10.90
N ARG A 306 24.79 -65.13 -11.88
CA ARG A 306 23.65 -65.22 -12.85
C ARG A 306 23.70 -63.95 -13.73
N ARG A 307 23.99 -64.04 -15.04
CA ARG A 307 23.04 -64.07 -16.20
C ARG A 307 21.91 -63.03 -16.04
N THR A 308 21.64 -62.08 -16.95
CA THR A 308 21.82 -62.05 -18.42
C THR A 308 21.42 -60.65 -18.95
N THR A 309 22.14 -60.15 -19.98
CA THR A 309 21.69 -59.37 -21.17
C THR A 309 20.79 -58.12 -21.00
N GLY A 310 21.04 -56.96 -21.62
CA GLY A 310 22.05 -56.56 -22.60
C GLY A 310 21.72 -55.20 -23.23
N ARG A 311 22.78 -54.54 -23.74
CA ARG A 311 22.88 -53.56 -24.86
C ARG A 311 22.08 -52.23 -24.73
N ARG A 312 22.73 -51.08 -24.51
CA ARG A 312 23.66 -50.25 -25.32
C ARG A 312 22.95 -49.11 -26.09
N CYS A 313 23.12 -47.88 -25.59
CA CYS A 313 23.32 -46.63 -26.34
C CYS A 313 24.53 -46.77 -27.32
N PRO A 314 24.79 -45.87 -28.31
CA PRO A 314 24.58 -44.40 -28.26
C PRO A 314 24.34 -43.67 -29.61
N GLY A 315 24.26 -42.33 -29.54
CA GLY A 315 24.90 -41.48 -30.55
C GLY A 315 24.03 -40.38 -31.17
N CYS A 316 24.15 -39.17 -30.61
CA CYS A 316 23.97 -37.93 -31.36
C CYS A 316 25.13 -37.73 -32.35
N TRP A 317 24.89 -36.87 -33.35
CA TRP A 317 25.76 -35.94 -34.08
C TRP A 317 25.60 -36.07 -35.60
N ALA A 318 24.87 -35.10 -36.16
CA ALA A 318 25.29 -34.30 -37.31
C ALA A 318 24.66 -32.90 -37.13
#